data_AF-A0A7R8WUZ0-F1
#
_entry.id   AF-A0A7R8WUZ0-F1
#
_cell.length_a   1.000
_cell.length_b   1.000
_cell.length_c   1.000
_cell.angle_alpha   90.00
_cell.angle_beta   90.00
_cell.angle_gamma   90.00
#
_symmetry.space_group_name_H-M   'P 1'
#
loop_
_entity.id
_entity.type
_entity.pdbx_description
1 polymer ?
#
loop_
_entity_poly.entity_id
_entity_poly.type
_entity_poly.pdbx_seq_one_letter_code
_entity_poly.pdbx_strand_id
1 'polypeptide(L)'
;MPFAVGPDQDLLATIGGATLWIGALLAGLLGLERMFQADHEDGSLDLFVTRETPLALLVFAKALAHWLVTGLPLTLMAPVFGLFLGLDWLTMQACVATLFVGTPAISFIGAVGAAVT
;
A
#
# COMPACT_ATOMS: atom_id res chain seq x y z
N MET A 1 -2.73 -19.01 2.12
CA MET A 1 -4.18 -19.18 1.95
C MET A 1 -4.56 -20.43 1.16
N PRO A 2 -4.11 -20.68 -0.09
CA PRO A 2 -4.56 -21.86 -0.85
C PRO A 2 -4.19 -23.20 -0.21
N PHE A 3 -3.04 -23.27 0.48
CA PHE A 3 -2.63 -24.47 1.22
C PHE A 3 -3.38 -24.67 2.56
N ALA A 4 -4.03 -23.63 3.08
CA ALA A 4 -4.74 -23.68 4.37
C ALA A 4 -6.23 -24.00 4.20
N VAL A 5 -6.82 -23.63 3.06
CA VAL A 5 -8.26 -23.77 2.76
C VAL A 5 -8.57 -25.03 1.96
N GLY A 6 -7.59 -25.56 1.21
CA GLY A 6 -7.80 -26.70 0.30
C GLY A 6 -8.26 -26.24 -1.09
N PRO A 7 -8.55 -27.19 -2.01
CA PRO A 7 -8.81 -26.91 -3.43
C PRO A 7 -10.22 -26.34 -3.73
N ASP A 8 -10.95 -25.87 -2.71
CA ASP A 8 -12.28 -25.28 -2.86
C ASP A 8 -12.16 -23.91 -3.54
N GLN A 9 -12.38 -23.89 -4.86
CA GLN A 9 -12.24 -22.69 -5.68
C GLN A 9 -13.32 -21.65 -5.40
N ASP A 10 -14.53 -22.06 -5.01
CA ASP A 10 -15.63 -21.14 -4.72
C ASP A 10 -15.33 -20.35 -3.44
N LEU A 11 -14.79 -21.03 -2.43
CA LEU A 11 -14.34 -20.38 -1.20
C LEU A 11 -13.14 -19.47 -1.47
N LEU A 12 -12.15 -19.91 -2.26
CA LEU A 12 -10.99 -19.10 -2.63
C LEU A 12 -11.36 -17.84 -3.41
N ALA A 13 -12.29 -17.93 -4.36
CA ALA A 13 -12.79 -16.80 -5.11
C ALA A 13 -13.47 -15.77 -4.20
N THR A 14 -14.23 -16.25 -3.20
CA THR A 14 -14.94 -15.40 -2.24
C THR A 14 -13.98 -14.59 -1.35
N ILE A 15 -12.88 -15.19 -0.88
CA ILE A 15 -11.93 -14.52 0.03
C ILE A 15 -10.71 -13.91 -0.67
N GLY A 16 -10.51 -14.19 -1.96
CA GLY A 16 -9.29 -13.84 -2.69
C GLY A 16 -9.05 -12.34 -2.76
N GLY A 17 -10.09 -11.56 -3.08
CA GLY A 17 -10.00 -10.10 -3.13
C GLY A 17 -9.62 -9.47 -1.78
N ALA A 18 -10.21 -9.96 -0.68
CA ALA A 18 -9.88 -9.51 0.67
C ALA A 18 -8.43 -9.87 1.05
N THR A 19 -7.95 -11.04 0.62
CA THR A 19 -6.58 -11.49 0.87
C THR A 19 -5.56 -10.57 0.20
N LEU A 20 -5.80 -10.14 -1.05
CA LEU A 20 -4.95 -9.17 -1.75
C LEU A 20 -4.89 -7.82 -1.03
N TRP A 21 -6.04 -7.37 -0.53
CA TRP A 21 -6.15 -6.15 0.25
C TRP A 21 -5.38 -6.21 1.57
N ILE A 22 -5.46 -7.33 2.30
CA ILE A 22 -4.67 -7.54 3.53
C ILE A 22 -3.17 -7.52 3.20
N GLY A 23 -2.76 -8.20 2.13
CA GLY A 23 -1.36 -8.16 1.67
C GLY A 23 -0.88 -6.74 1.35
N ALA A 24 -1.71 -5.94 0.67
CA ALA A 24 -1.42 -4.55 0.36
C ALA A 24 -1.28 -3.68 1.62
N LEU A 25 -2.17 -3.85 2.60
CA LEU A 25 -2.11 -3.14 3.88
C LEU A 25 -0.83 -3.47 4.64
N LEU A 26 -0.49 -4.74 4.77
CA LEU A 26 0.72 -5.18 5.46
C LEU A 26 1.99 -4.66 4.77
N ALA A 27 2.03 -4.74 3.43
CA ALA A 27 3.14 -4.19 2.65
C ALA A 27 3.29 -2.67 2.83
N GLY A 28 2.17 -1.94 2.87
CA GLY A 28 2.15 -0.49 3.06
C GLY A 28 2.59 -0.05 4.46
N LEU A 29 2.16 -0.76 5.50
CA LEU A 29 2.45 -0.43 6.90
C LEU A 29 3.95 -0.54 7.22
N LEU A 30 4.64 -1.56 6.70
CA LEU A 30 6.07 -1.77 6.94
C LEU A 30 6.95 -0.61 6.44
N GLY A 31 6.55 0.05 5.35
CA GLY A 31 7.28 1.19 4.80
C GLY A 31 6.99 2.52 5.51
N LEU A 32 5.83 2.65 6.16
CA LEU A 32 5.37 3.91 6.75
C LEU A 32 6.13 4.30 8.01
N GLU A 33 6.45 3.35 8.89
CA GLU A 33 7.13 3.63 10.17
C GLU A 33 8.45 4.37 9.98
N ARG A 34 9.23 3.96 8.99
CA ARG A 34 10.55 4.55 8.72
C ARG A 34 10.49 5.83 7.91
N MET A 35 9.30 6.21 7.42
CA MET A 35 9.18 7.25 6.39
C MET A 35 9.69 8.61 6.89
N PHE A 36 9.35 9.04 8.11
CA PHE A 36 9.88 10.28 8.70
C PHE A 36 10.94 10.05 9.77
N GLN A 37 10.94 8.87 10.40
CA GLN A 37 11.91 8.53 11.43
C GLN A 37 13.36 8.62 10.93
N ALA A 38 13.63 8.18 9.69
CA ALA A 38 14.98 8.25 9.11
C ALA A 38 15.49 9.71 9.00
N ASP A 39 14.65 10.63 8.55
CA ASP A 39 14.99 12.06 8.44
C ASP A 39 15.13 12.72 9.83
N HIS A 40 14.44 12.19 10.84
CA HIS A 40 14.55 12.69 12.20
C HIS A 40 15.88 12.23 12.82
N GLU A 41 16.23 10.96 12.65
CA GLU A 41 17.47 10.35 13.16
C GLU A 41 18.73 10.97 12.53
N ASP A 42 18.66 11.39 11.26
CA ASP A 42 19.79 12.04 10.57
C ASP A 42 19.81 13.58 10.68
N GLY A 43 18.79 14.18 11.31
CA GLY A 43 18.64 15.62 11.51
C GLY A 43 18.18 16.42 10.28
N SER A 44 17.89 15.76 9.15
CA SER A 44 17.38 16.41 7.93
C SER A 44 16.00 17.03 8.14
N LEU A 45 15.20 16.47 9.05
CA LEU A 45 13.84 16.96 9.33
C LEU A 45 13.85 18.41 9.82
N ASP A 46 14.80 18.77 10.70
CA ASP A 46 14.96 20.16 11.19
C ASP A 46 15.34 21.13 10.07
N LEU A 47 16.15 20.66 9.11
CA LEU A 47 16.50 21.43 7.92
C LEU A 47 15.31 21.63 7.00
N PHE A 48 14.46 20.61 6.84
CA PHE A 48 13.25 20.71 6.01
C PHE A 48 12.21 21.67 6.58
N VAL A 49 12.06 21.72 7.91
CA VAL A 49 11.15 22.66 8.59
C VAL A 49 11.62 24.11 8.46
N THR A 50 12.93 24.34 8.40
CA THR A 50 13.52 25.70 8.33
C THR A 50 13.58 26.26 6.90
N ARG A 51 13.48 25.41 5.87
CA ARG A 51 13.51 25.85 4.46
C ARG A 51 12.18 26.50 4.04
N GLU A 52 12.26 27.36 3.03
CA GLU A 52 11.10 28.00 2.39
C GLU A 52 10.22 27.01 1.59
N THR A 53 10.67 25.78 1.39
CA THR A 53 9.89 24.76 0.67
C THR A 53 8.67 24.33 1.49
N PRO A 54 7.47 24.29 0.88
CA PRO A 54 6.27 23.89 1.61
C PRO A 54 6.37 22.42 2.07
N LEU A 55 6.27 22.19 3.38
CA LEU A 55 6.31 20.86 3.99
C LEU A 55 5.27 19.90 3.37
N ALA A 56 4.11 20.41 2.98
CA ALA A 56 3.08 19.64 2.30
C ALA A 56 3.59 18.99 1.00
N LEU A 57 4.46 19.67 0.25
CA LEU A 57 5.05 19.13 -0.98
C LEU A 57 6.05 18.01 -0.68
N LEU A 58 6.81 18.14 0.40
CA LEU A 58 7.75 17.12 0.86
C LEU A 58 7.00 15.85 1.31
N VAL A 59 5.97 16.02 2.15
CA VAL A 59 5.10 14.91 2.58
C VAL A 59 4.45 14.25 1.37
N PHE A 60 3.96 15.04 0.41
CA PHE A 60 3.37 14.52 -0.81
C PHE A 60 4.36 13.69 -1.63
N ALA A 61 5.57 14.20 -1.85
CA ALA A 61 6.60 13.50 -2.61
C ALA A 61 7.00 12.18 -1.92
N LYS A 62 7.15 12.17 -0.59
CA LYS A 62 7.52 10.97 0.17
C LYS A 62 6.40 9.93 0.19
N ALA A 63 5.16 10.35 0.41
CA ALA A 63 4.00 9.46 0.36
C ALA A 63 3.81 8.86 -1.06
N LEU A 64 4.02 9.67 -2.10
CA LEU A 64 3.97 9.20 -3.48
C LEU A 64 5.11 8.21 -3.77
N ALA A 65 6.34 8.51 -3.35
CA ALA A 65 7.48 7.61 -3.52
C ALA A 65 7.25 6.27 -2.80
N HIS A 66 6.71 6.29 -1.58
CA HIS A 66 6.30 5.09 -0.87
C HIS A 66 5.29 4.27 -1.68
N TRP A 67 4.21 4.91 -2.14
CA TRP A 67 3.20 4.24 -2.95
C TRP A 67 3.77 3.65 -4.25
N LEU A 68 4.66 4.36 -4.94
CA LEU A 68 5.30 3.89 -6.17
C LEU A 68 6.18 2.65 -5.96
N VAL A 69 6.77 2.50 -4.77
CA VAL A 69 7.65 1.36 -4.45
C VAL A 69 6.86 0.16 -3.92
N THR A 70 5.75 0.39 -3.23
CA THR A 70 4.99 -0.68 -2.55
C THR A 70 3.64 -0.95 -3.19
N GLY A 71 2.75 0.05 -3.22
CA GLY A 71 1.37 -0.07 -3.67
C GLY A 71 1.23 -0.28 -5.18
N LEU A 72 1.98 0.47 -6.00
CA LEU A 72 1.90 0.38 -7.46
C LEU A 72 2.37 -1.00 -7.99
N PRO A 73 3.55 -1.53 -7.61
CA PRO A 73 3.98 -2.86 -8.06
C PRO A 73 3.01 -3.96 -7.64
N LEU A 74 2.49 -3.87 -6.41
CA LEU A 74 1.50 -4.83 -5.91
C LEU A 74 0.20 -4.77 -6.70
N THR A 75 -0.31 -3.57 -7.00
CA THR A 75 -1.52 -3.37 -7.81
C THR A 75 -1.33 -3.92 -9.24
N LEU A 76 -0.15 -3.75 -9.83
CA LEU A 76 0.19 -4.30 -11.15
C LEU A 76 0.27 -5.84 -11.13
N MET A 77 0.67 -6.43 -10.00
CA MET A 77 0.72 -7.89 -9.81
C MET A 77 -0.61 -8.50 -9.34
N ALA A 78 -1.55 -7.69 -8.85
CA ALA A 78 -2.86 -8.13 -8.41
C ALA A 78 -3.64 -9.00 -9.42
N PRO A 79 -3.67 -8.75 -10.75
CA PRO A 79 -4.33 -9.65 -11.69
C PRO A 79 -3.66 -11.02 -11.76
N VAL A 80 -2.33 -11.08 -11.69
CA VAL A 80 -1.57 -12.35 -11.67
C VAL A 80 -1.93 -13.15 -10.41
N PHE A 81 -2.00 -12.49 -9.26
CA PHE A 81 -2.44 -13.14 -8.02
C PHE A 81 -3.93 -13.50 -8.04
N GLY A 82 -4.78 -12.70 -8.68
CA GLY A 82 -6.20 -12.98 -8.86
C GLY A 82 -6.45 -14.27 -9.63
N LEU A 83 -5.64 -14.53 -10.67
CA LEU A 83 -5.67 -15.80 -11.41
C LEU A 83 -5.31 -16.99 -10.51
N PHE A 84 -4.28 -16.86 -9.66
CA PHE A 84 -3.92 -17.91 -8.69
C PHE A 84 -4.99 -18.17 -7.62
N LEU A 85 -5.84 -17.18 -7.35
CA LEU A 85 -6.94 -17.26 -6.39
C LEU A 85 -8.27 -17.67 -7.03
N GLY A 86 -8.31 -17.88 -8.35
CA GLY A 86 -9.53 -18.25 -9.06
C GLY A 86 -10.59 -17.14 -9.10
N LEU A 87 -10.18 -15.87 -9.03
CA LEU A 87 -11.12 -14.75 -9.11
C LEU A 87 -11.80 -14.70 -10.48
N ASP A 88 -13.11 -14.47 -10.47
CA ASP A 88 -13.83 -14.15 -11.69
C ASP A 88 -13.39 -12.79 -12.24
N TRP A 89 -13.67 -12.56 -13.52
CA TRP A 89 -13.21 -11.37 -14.23
C TRP A 89 -13.68 -10.05 -13.59
N LEU A 90 -14.93 -10.01 -13.14
CA LEU A 90 -15.51 -8.79 -12.55
C LEU A 90 -14.86 -8.49 -11.20
N THR A 91 -14.72 -9.49 -10.33
CA THR A 91 -14.07 -9.34 -9.02
C THR A 91 -12.59 -8.97 -9.17
N MET A 92 -11.89 -9.56 -10.14
CA MET A 92 -10.49 -9.23 -10.40
C MET A 92 -10.34 -7.76 -10.82
N GLN A 93 -11.16 -7.27 -11.75
CA GLN A 93 -11.14 -5.86 -12.16
C GLN A 93 -11.48 -4.91 -11.01
N ALA A 94 -12.51 -5.23 -10.23
CA ALA A 94 -12.88 -4.46 -9.04
C ALA A 94 -11.73 -4.44 -8.01
N CYS A 95 -11.04 -5.56 -7.81
CA CYS A 95 -9.90 -5.64 -6.89
C CYS A 95 -8.74 -4.77 -7.37
N VAL A 96 -8.37 -4.85 -8.65
CA VAL A 96 -7.31 -3.99 -9.22
C VAL A 96 -7.66 -2.51 -9.12
N ALA A 97 -8.90 -2.13 -9.48
CA ALA A 97 -9.35 -0.74 -9.42
C ALA A 97 -9.35 -0.20 -7.98
N THR A 98 -9.87 -1.00 -7.03
CA THR A 98 -9.89 -0.60 -5.62
C THR A 98 -8.50 -0.54 -5.02
N LEU A 99 -7.59 -1.47 -5.36
CA LEU A 99 -6.19 -1.40 -4.94
C LEU A 99 -5.49 -0.16 -5.52
N PHE A 100 -5.70 0.13 -6.81
CA PHE A 100 -5.06 1.28 -7.47
C PHE A 100 -5.45 2.61 -6.83
N VAL A 101 -6.71 2.76 -6.42
CA VAL A 101 -7.22 4.01 -5.80
C VAL A 101 -7.02 4.00 -4.28
N GLY A 102 -7.18 2.86 -3.64
CA GLY A 102 -7.17 2.73 -2.20
C GLY A 102 -5.77 2.66 -1.60
N THR A 103 -4.81 2.01 -2.26
CA THR A 103 -3.41 1.97 -1.79
C THR A 103 -2.75 3.34 -1.70
N PRO A 104 -2.88 4.29 -2.66
CA PRO A 104 -2.32 5.62 -2.48
C PRO A 104 -3.05 6.36 -1.36
N ALA A 105 -4.37 6.26 -1.27
CA ALA A 105 -5.13 6.88 -0.18
C ALA A 105 -4.61 6.43 1.20
N ILE A 106 -4.31 5.14 1.36
CA ILE A 106 -3.74 4.59 2.59
C ILE A 106 -2.31 5.08 2.84
N SER A 107 -1.46 5.16 1.81
CA SER A 107 -0.12 5.75 1.96
C SER A 107 -0.19 7.20 2.46
N PHE A 108 -1.12 8.00 1.95
CA PHE A 108 -1.32 9.38 2.39
C PHE A 108 -1.91 9.48 3.81
N ILE A 109 -2.90 8.66 4.16
CA ILE A 109 -3.47 8.64 5.50
C ILE A 109 -2.42 8.13 6.52
N GLY A 110 -1.70 7.08 6.16
CA GLY A 110 -0.63 6.51 6.96
C GLY A 110 0.53 7.47 7.18
N ALA A 111 0.84 8.33 6.20
CA ALA A 111 1.82 9.40 6.34
C ALA A 111 1.46 10.37 7.48
N VAL A 112 0.17 10.67 7.66
CA VAL A 112 -0.29 11.51 8.80
C VAL A 112 -0.04 10.78 10.12
N GLY A 113 -0.33 9.48 10.20
CA GLY A 113 -0.05 8.68 11.39
C GLY A 113 1.44 8.64 11.74
N ALA A 114 2.30 8.41 10.74
CA ALA A 114 3.76 8.36 10.89
C ALA A 114 4.39 9.71 11.27
N ALA A 115 3.69 10.83 11.06
CA ALA A 115 4.19 12.16 11.41
C ALA A 115 3.91 12.53 12.88
N VAL A 116 3.05 11.78 13.59
CA VAL A 116 2.66 12.05 14.99
C VAL A 116 3.44 11.16 15.97
N THR A 117 4.06 10.09 15.48
CA THR A 117 4.95 9.18 16.23
C THR A 117 6.39 9.65 16.17
#